data_AF-A0A3R6IXZ8-F1
#
_entry.id   AF-A0A3R6IXZ8-F1
#
_cell.length_a   1.000
_cell.length_b   1.000
_cell.length_c   1.000
_cell.angle_alpha   90.00
_cell.angle_beta   90.00
_cell.angle_gamma   90.00
#
_symmetry.space_group_name_H-M   'P 1'
#
loop_
_entity.id
_entity.type
_entity.pdbx_description
1 polymer ?
#
loop_
_entity_poly.entity_id
_entity_poly.type
_entity_poly.pdbx_seq_one_letter_code
_entity_poly.pdbx_strand_id
1 'polypeptide(L)'
;MGLYDDFAGLLLDEIYEEINTWTPVDFENGLAGIGWGIEYLLQNGFMAGDSFAILRELDEKLQESDLNRMMNKSLRNGTGGIACYLQKHLSPDVIHKDVCVLSASFLANWEKYICPEYISQEMDLYSIVEHNSFKIETEVKKWRLGLDGGCAGYGLKMILE
;
A
#
# COMPACT_ATOMS: atom_id res chain seq x y z
N MET A 1 -4.50 24.35 7.42
CA MET A 1 -4.14 23.49 6.27
C MET A 1 -2.72 23.86 5.92
N GLY A 2 -1.80 22.96 6.26
CA GLY A 2 -0.36 23.22 6.17
C GLY A 2 0.18 22.91 4.79
N LEU A 3 1.34 23.47 4.44
CA LEU A 3 2.06 23.21 3.18
C LEU A 3 2.23 21.70 2.87
N TYR A 4 2.30 20.88 3.92
CA TYR A 4 2.41 19.42 3.84
C TYR A 4 1.10 18.72 3.42
N ASP A 5 -0.05 19.25 3.81
CA ASP A 5 -1.36 18.71 3.39
C ASP A 5 -1.55 18.89 1.89
N ASP A 6 -1.22 20.08 1.38
CA ASP A 6 -1.34 20.41 -0.04
C ASP A 6 -0.35 19.59 -0.89
N PHE A 7 0.87 19.37 -0.38
CA PHE A 7 1.87 18.54 -1.06
C PHE A 7 1.48 17.05 -1.09
N ALA A 8 0.97 16.51 0.02
CA ALA A 8 0.51 15.13 0.08
C ALA A 8 -0.71 14.90 -0.81
N GLY A 9 -1.64 15.86 -0.88
CA GLY A 9 -2.78 15.83 -1.80
C GLY A 9 -2.34 15.79 -3.26
N LEU A 10 -1.42 16.69 -3.66
CA LEU A 10 -0.88 16.69 -5.03
C LEU A 10 -0.16 15.38 -5.38
N LEU A 11 0.61 14.82 -4.44
CA LEU A 11 1.32 13.56 -4.66
C LEU A 11 0.36 12.38 -4.81
N LEU A 12 -0.74 12.36 -4.04
CA LEU A 12 -1.80 11.36 -4.19
C LEU A 12 -2.49 11.51 -5.54
N ASP A 13 -2.85 12.73 -5.95
CA ASP A 13 -3.46 12.99 -7.25
C ASP A 13 -2.57 12.48 -8.39
N GLU A 14 -1.26 12.75 -8.34
CA GLU A 14 -0.28 12.23 -9.32
C GLU A 14 -0.22 10.69 -9.32
N ILE A 15 -0.22 10.04 -8.15
CA ILE A 15 -0.24 8.57 -8.06
C ILE A 15 -1.51 8.00 -8.70
N TYR A 16 -2.67 8.61 -8.42
CA TYR A 16 -3.96 8.16 -8.95
C TYR A 16 -4.09 8.39 -10.46
N GLU A 17 -3.51 9.46 -11.01
CA GLU A 17 -3.43 9.67 -12.47
C GLU A 17 -2.66 8.54 -13.20
N GLU A 18 -1.69 7.90 -12.52
CA GLU A 18 -0.90 6.80 -13.11
C GLU A 18 -1.53 5.41 -12.92
N ILE A 19 -2.51 5.27 -12.02
CA ILE A 19 -3.23 4.01 -11.78
C ILE A 19 -4.11 3.70 -13.00
N ASN A 20 -3.73 2.67 -13.76
CA ASN A 20 -4.44 2.22 -14.97
C ASN A 20 -4.55 0.70 -15.03
N THR A 21 -5.33 0.11 -15.94
CA THR A 21 -5.56 -1.35 -16.00
C THR A 21 -4.31 -2.24 -16.00
N TRP A 22 -3.13 -1.70 -16.30
CA TRP A 22 -1.85 -2.41 -16.32
C TRP A 22 -1.00 -2.24 -15.05
N THR A 23 -1.43 -1.42 -14.09
CA THR A 23 -0.72 -1.28 -12.81
C THR A 23 -0.67 -2.64 -12.12
N PRO A 24 0.52 -3.12 -11.73
CA PRO A 24 0.64 -4.35 -10.97
C PRO A 24 -0.14 -4.28 -9.66
N VAL A 25 -0.62 -5.42 -9.18
CA VAL A 25 -1.28 -5.50 -7.85
C VAL A 25 -0.32 -5.84 -6.72
N ASP A 26 0.96 -6.05 -7.04
CA ASP A 26 1.96 -6.44 -6.07
C ASP A 26 2.37 -5.30 -5.12
N PHE A 27 3.23 -5.63 -4.16
CA PHE A 27 3.65 -4.69 -3.12
C PHE A 27 4.84 -3.83 -3.54
N GLU A 28 5.77 -4.39 -4.31
CA GLU A 28 7.01 -3.69 -4.66
C GLU A 28 6.76 -2.53 -5.64
N ASN A 29 5.88 -2.73 -6.62
CA ASN A 29 5.65 -1.79 -7.72
C ASN A 29 4.16 -1.52 -7.99
N GLY A 30 3.26 -1.99 -7.12
CA GLY A 30 1.84 -2.07 -7.42
C GLY A 30 0.90 -1.54 -6.34
N LEU A 31 -0.39 -1.79 -6.57
CA LEU A 31 -1.49 -1.29 -5.74
C LEU A 31 -1.34 -1.65 -4.27
N ALA A 32 -0.92 -2.88 -3.94
CA ALA A 32 -0.79 -3.28 -2.54
C ALA A 32 0.26 -2.44 -1.78
N GLY A 33 1.36 -2.05 -2.45
CA GLY A 33 2.38 -1.20 -1.85
C GLY A 33 1.90 0.22 -1.61
N ILE A 34 1.21 0.79 -2.62
CA ILE A 34 0.61 2.13 -2.53
C ILE A 34 -0.42 2.17 -1.40
N GLY A 35 -1.35 1.22 -1.39
CA GLY A 35 -2.40 1.15 -0.37
C GLY A 35 -1.83 0.98 1.04
N TRP A 36 -0.83 0.10 1.21
CA TRP A 36 -0.18 -0.10 2.50
C TRP A 36 0.55 1.17 2.98
N GLY A 37 1.21 1.89 2.08
CA GLY A 37 1.89 3.15 2.39
C GLY A 37 0.93 4.22 2.87
N ILE A 38 -0.22 4.38 2.21
CA ILE A 38 -1.27 5.33 2.60
C ILE A 38 -1.85 4.95 3.97
N GLU A 39 -2.16 3.67 4.18
CA GLU A 39 -2.60 3.17 5.49
C GLU A 39 -1.61 3.46 6.59
N TYR A 40 -0.32 3.26 6.33
CA TYR A 40 0.72 3.58 7.30
C TYR A 40 0.71 5.07 7.67
N LEU A 41 0.59 5.96 6.69
CA LEU A 41 0.56 7.41 6.93
C LEU A 41 -0.69 7.82 7.74
N LEU A 42 -1.86 7.27 7.40
CA LEU A 42 -3.12 7.55 8.09
C LEU A 42 -3.11 7.04 9.53
N GLN A 43 -2.76 5.77 9.74
CA GLN A 43 -2.79 5.14 11.07
C GLN A 43 -1.76 5.73 12.05
N ASN A 44 -0.66 6.32 11.55
CA ASN A 44 0.34 6.99 12.37
C ASN A 44 0.14 8.51 12.47
N GLY A 45 -0.94 9.07 11.88
CA GLY A 45 -1.26 10.49 11.98
C GLY A 45 -0.38 11.42 11.15
N PHE A 46 0.36 10.88 10.17
CA PHE A 46 1.12 11.67 9.19
C PHE A 46 0.23 12.21 8.06
N MET A 47 -0.95 11.60 7.87
CA MET A 47 -1.99 12.02 6.94
C MET A 47 -3.34 11.99 7.66
N ALA A 48 -4.24 12.91 7.33
CA ALA A 48 -5.61 12.91 7.83
C ALA A 48 -6.58 12.57 6.69
N GLY A 49 -7.58 11.74 6.98
CA GLY A 49 -8.62 11.39 6.02
C GLY A 49 -9.31 10.07 6.36
N ASP A 50 -10.37 9.76 5.64
CA ASP A 50 -11.03 8.44 5.70
C ASP A 50 -10.31 7.50 4.73
N SER A 51 -9.73 6.44 5.29
CA SER A 51 -8.96 5.46 4.51
C SER A 51 -9.80 4.80 3.41
N PHE A 52 -11.05 4.45 3.70
CA PHE A 52 -11.92 3.81 2.70
C PHE A 52 -12.32 4.77 1.57
N ALA A 53 -12.39 6.07 1.85
CA ALA A 53 -12.65 7.07 0.83
C ALA A 53 -11.40 7.30 -0.04
N ILE A 54 -10.22 7.41 0.59
CA ILE A 54 -8.95 7.66 -0.11
C ILE A 54 -8.56 6.47 -0.97
N LEU A 55 -8.72 5.24 -0.49
CA LEU A 55 -8.27 4.01 -1.15
C LEU A 55 -9.31 3.36 -2.06
N ARG A 56 -10.48 4.01 -2.24
CA ARG A 56 -11.61 3.44 -2.95
C ARG A 56 -11.28 2.91 -4.35
N GLU A 57 -10.67 3.73 -5.20
CA GLU A 57 -10.35 3.34 -6.59
C GLU A 57 -9.31 2.22 -6.63
N LEU A 58 -8.37 2.24 -5.69
CA LEU A 58 -7.36 1.21 -5.52
C LEU A 58 -8.01 -0.14 -5.16
N ASP A 59 -8.94 -0.14 -4.20
CA ASP A 59 -9.68 -1.32 -3.78
C ASP A 59 -10.56 -1.89 -4.88
N GLU A 60 -11.29 -1.02 -5.59
CA GLU A 60 -12.14 -1.40 -6.72
C GLU A 60 -11.33 -2.18 -7.76
N LYS A 61 -10.13 -1.72 -8.07
CA LYS A 61 -9.23 -2.36 -9.02
C LYS A 61 -8.52 -3.60 -8.46
N LEU A 62 -8.13 -3.57 -7.18
CA LEU A 62 -7.51 -4.72 -6.55
C LEU A 62 -8.45 -5.94 -6.57
N GLN A 63 -9.73 -5.74 -6.26
CA GLN A 63 -10.70 -6.84 -6.23
C GLN A 63 -11.06 -7.41 -7.61
N GLU A 64 -10.77 -6.70 -8.70
CA GLU A 64 -10.89 -7.23 -10.07
C GLU A 64 -9.82 -8.30 -10.36
N SER A 65 -8.76 -8.36 -9.56
CA SER A 65 -7.68 -9.32 -9.75
C SER A 65 -8.06 -10.72 -9.27
N ASP A 66 -7.84 -11.72 -10.13
CA ASP A 66 -8.05 -13.13 -9.76
C ASP A 66 -6.89 -13.66 -8.91
N LEU A 67 -6.97 -13.42 -7.61
CA LEU A 67 -5.98 -13.86 -6.63
C LEU A 67 -5.81 -15.40 -6.60
N ASN A 68 -6.81 -16.18 -7.05
CA ASN A 68 -6.70 -17.64 -7.13
C ASN A 68 -5.64 -18.08 -8.14
N ARG A 69 -5.40 -17.27 -9.18
CA ARG A 69 -4.43 -17.57 -10.25
C ARG A 69 -3.00 -17.18 -9.90
N MET A 70 -2.79 -16.49 -8.77
CA MET A 70 -1.48 -16.05 -8.33
C MET A 70 -0.73 -17.17 -7.60
N MET A 71 0.22 -17.79 -8.29
CA MET A 71 1.10 -18.82 -7.71
C MET A 71 2.18 -18.24 -6.79
N ASN A 72 2.61 -17.00 -7.02
CA ASN A 72 3.62 -16.35 -6.19
C ASN A 72 3.03 -15.94 -4.83
N LYS A 73 3.65 -16.43 -3.75
CA LYS A 73 3.25 -16.17 -2.36
C LYS A 73 4.18 -15.20 -1.62
N SER A 74 5.20 -14.66 -2.28
CA SER A 74 6.13 -13.70 -1.68
C SER A 74 5.45 -12.38 -1.30
N LEU A 75 6.06 -11.67 -0.35
CA LEU A 75 5.67 -10.30 0.03
C LEU A 75 5.74 -9.34 -1.16
N ARG A 76 6.89 -9.31 -1.85
CA ARG A 76 7.17 -8.30 -2.88
C ARG A 76 6.24 -8.40 -4.08
N ASN A 77 6.19 -9.60 -4.69
CA ASN A 77 5.63 -9.79 -6.03
C ASN A 77 4.51 -10.84 -6.05
N GLY A 78 3.94 -11.12 -4.89
CA GLY A 78 2.97 -12.19 -4.69
C GLY A 78 1.83 -11.78 -3.77
N THR A 79 1.02 -12.78 -3.45
CA THR A 79 -0.17 -12.62 -2.59
C THR A 79 0.15 -12.24 -1.15
N GLY A 80 1.41 -12.40 -0.68
CA GLY A 80 1.82 -11.95 0.65
C GLY A 80 1.76 -10.42 0.80
N GLY A 81 2.13 -9.68 -0.24
CA GLY A 81 2.03 -8.21 -0.26
C GLY A 81 0.60 -7.71 -0.19
N ILE A 82 -0.28 -8.35 -0.97
CA ILE A 82 -1.72 -8.08 -0.98
C ILE A 82 -2.32 -8.39 0.39
N ALA A 83 -1.87 -9.46 1.03
CA ALA A 83 -2.26 -9.81 2.40
C ALA A 83 -1.92 -8.70 3.39
N CYS A 84 -0.68 -8.22 3.36
CA CYS A 84 -0.22 -7.16 4.27
C CYS A 84 -1.04 -5.88 4.09
N TYR A 85 -1.35 -5.50 2.84
CA TYR A 85 -2.25 -4.39 2.57
C TYR A 85 -3.64 -4.61 3.18
N LEU A 86 -4.32 -5.70 2.81
CA LEU A 86 -5.69 -5.97 3.25
C LEU A 86 -5.80 -6.11 4.77
N GLN A 87 -4.81 -6.71 5.43
CA GLN A 87 -4.79 -6.82 6.89
C GLN A 87 -4.67 -5.45 7.57
N LYS A 88 -3.83 -4.57 7.03
CA LYS A 88 -3.66 -3.20 7.52
C LYS A 88 -4.94 -2.38 7.29
N HIS A 89 -5.53 -2.49 6.10
CA HIS A 89 -6.70 -1.74 5.65
C HIS A 89 -8.01 -2.16 6.34
N LEU A 90 -8.18 -3.47 6.58
CA LEU A 90 -9.36 -4.04 7.22
C LEU A 90 -9.23 -4.17 8.74
N SER A 91 -8.21 -3.54 9.35
CA SER A 91 -8.01 -3.61 10.80
C SER A 91 -9.26 -3.06 11.53
N PRO A 92 -9.74 -3.72 12.61
CA PRO A 92 -10.99 -3.39 13.30
C PRO A 92 -11.11 -1.93 13.76
N ASP A 93 -9.96 -1.27 14.02
CA ASP A 93 -9.89 0.11 14.45
C ASP A 93 -10.27 1.12 13.35
N VAL A 94 -10.34 0.67 12.09
CA VAL A 94 -10.55 1.50 10.89
C VAL A 94 -11.96 1.31 10.28
N ILE A 95 -12.66 0.20 10.58
CA ILE A 95 -13.86 -0.21 9.83
C ILE A 95 -15.07 0.71 10.09
N HIS A 96 -15.28 1.69 9.22
CA HIS A 96 -16.60 2.25 8.93
C HIS A 96 -17.26 1.42 7.83
N LYS A 97 -18.06 0.41 8.22
CA LYS A 97 -18.65 -0.60 7.31
C LYS A 97 -19.44 -0.04 6.13
N ASP A 98 -19.91 1.20 6.21
CA ASP A 98 -20.76 1.81 5.19
C ASP A 98 -19.99 2.36 3.96
N VAL A 99 -18.64 2.36 4.00
CA VAL A 99 -17.79 2.94 2.93
C VAL A 99 -16.93 1.91 2.19
N CYS A 100 -16.82 0.68 2.69
CA CYS A 100 -15.99 -0.35 2.07
C CYS A 100 -16.59 -0.86 0.74
N VAL A 101 -15.80 -0.76 -0.34
CA VAL A 101 -16.19 -1.16 -1.70
C VAL A 101 -15.78 -2.60 -2.07
N LEU A 102 -15.01 -3.26 -1.19
CA LEU A 102 -14.62 -4.66 -1.37
C LEU A 102 -15.84 -5.59 -1.22
N SER A 103 -16.09 -6.40 -2.24
CA SER A 103 -17.25 -7.29 -2.27
C SER A 103 -17.19 -8.34 -1.15
N ALA A 104 -18.36 -8.72 -0.63
CA ALA A 104 -18.44 -9.79 0.37
C ALA A 104 -17.81 -11.11 -0.10
N SER A 105 -17.87 -11.41 -1.40
CA SER A 105 -17.20 -12.58 -2.01
C SER A 105 -15.67 -12.46 -1.99
N PHE A 106 -15.14 -11.25 -2.18
CA PHE A 106 -13.70 -11.01 -2.07
C PHE A 106 -13.27 -11.16 -0.61
N LEU A 107 -13.99 -10.51 0.32
CA LEU A 107 -13.73 -10.57 1.76
C LEU A 107 -13.94 -11.96 2.38
N ALA A 108 -14.75 -12.83 1.79
CA ALA A 108 -14.90 -14.21 2.24
C ALA A 108 -13.76 -15.14 1.75
N ASN A 109 -12.99 -14.70 0.75
CA ASN A 109 -11.99 -15.55 0.10
C ASN A 109 -10.56 -15.03 0.24
N TRP A 110 -10.34 -13.73 0.55
CA TRP A 110 -9.00 -13.17 0.65
C TRP A 110 -8.13 -13.92 1.66
N GLU A 111 -8.67 -14.32 2.82
CA GLU A 111 -7.98 -15.15 3.81
C GLU A 111 -7.44 -16.48 3.23
N LYS A 112 -8.07 -17.04 2.17
CA LYS A 112 -7.57 -18.25 1.48
C LYS A 112 -6.37 -17.96 0.58
N TYR A 113 -6.21 -16.71 0.14
CA TYR A 113 -5.09 -16.27 -0.70
C TYR A 113 -3.86 -15.92 0.11
N ILE A 114 -4.05 -15.65 1.40
CA ILE A 114 -3.00 -15.32 2.34
C ILE A 114 -2.37 -16.62 2.85
N CYS A 115 -1.05 -16.73 2.72
CA CYS A 115 -0.32 -17.77 3.46
C CYS A 115 -0.47 -17.49 4.96
N PRO A 116 -0.89 -18.47 5.80
CA PRO A 116 -1.07 -18.29 7.24
C PRO A 116 0.13 -17.67 7.95
N GLU A 117 1.33 -17.84 7.40
CA GLU A 117 2.58 -17.24 7.85
C GLU A 117 2.59 -15.71 7.84
N TYR A 118 1.84 -15.07 6.93
CA TYR A 118 1.66 -13.61 6.91
C TYR A 118 0.46 -13.16 7.76
N ILE A 119 -0.43 -14.08 8.14
CA ILE A 119 -1.53 -13.77 9.06
C ILE A 119 -0.92 -13.62 10.45
N SER A 120 -1.08 -12.45 11.05
CA SER A 120 -0.51 -12.08 12.37
C SER A 120 0.97 -11.70 12.39
N GLN A 121 1.66 -11.67 11.24
CA GLN A 121 2.96 -11.02 11.15
C GLN A 121 2.76 -9.56 10.78
N GLU A 122 3.11 -8.65 11.69
CA GLU A 122 3.35 -7.28 11.28
C GLU A 122 4.49 -7.28 10.28
N MET A 123 4.31 -6.55 9.18
CA MET A 123 5.41 -6.30 8.26
C MET A 123 6.52 -5.61 9.01
N ASP A 124 7.71 -6.22 9.05
CA ASP A 124 8.89 -5.63 9.64
C ASP A 124 9.40 -4.49 8.74
N LEU A 125 8.72 -3.34 8.85
CA LEU A 125 9.01 -2.15 8.06
C LEU A 125 10.46 -1.72 8.26
N TYR A 126 10.97 -1.84 9.50
CA TYR A 126 12.34 -1.43 9.82
C TYR A 126 13.35 -2.24 9.01
N SER A 127 13.26 -3.57 8.97
CA SER A 127 14.21 -4.36 8.17
C SER A 127 14.10 -4.12 6.66
N ILE A 128 12.93 -3.68 6.17
CA ILE A 128 12.76 -3.29 4.76
C ILE A 128 13.48 -1.97 4.46
N VAL A 129 13.40 -0.99 5.36
CA VAL A 129 13.91 0.36 5.08
C VAL A 129 15.29 0.65 5.68
N GLU A 130 15.77 -0.11 6.67
CA GLU A 130 17.03 0.16 7.38
C GLU A 130 18.24 0.22 6.42
N HIS A 131 18.24 -0.66 5.43
CA HIS A 131 19.29 -0.75 4.42
C HIS A 131 19.03 0.13 3.19
N ASN A 132 17.96 0.93 3.20
CA ASN A 132 17.67 1.84 2.10
C ASN A 132 18.76 2.93 2.01
N SER A 133 19.50 2.89 0.91
CA SER A 133 20.59 3.81 0.57
C SER A 133 20.24 4.75 -0.59
N PHE A 134 18.95 4.88 -0.91
CA PHE A 134 18.47 5.78 -1.96
C PHE A 134 18.97 7.21 -1.72
N LYS A 135 19.30 7.91 -2.81
CA LYS A 135 19.77 9.29 -2.78
C LYS A 135 18.83 10.14 -3.62
N ILE A 136 18.38 11.24 -3.05
CA ILE A 136 17.60 12.25 -3.76
C ILE A 136 18.48 12.85 -4.86
N GLU A 137 18.06 12.69 -6.11
CA GLU A 137 18.73 13.23 -7.31
C GLU A 137 17.79 14.18 -8.06
N THR A 138 18.33 15.10 -8.87
CA THR A 138 17.51 16.16 -9.51
C THR A 138 16.48 15.64 -10.52
N GLU A 139 16.66 14.45 -11.09
CA GLU A 139 15.74 13.89 -12.08
C GLU A 139 14.77 12.88 -11.44
N VAL A 140 13.65 13.38 -10.91
CA VAL A 140 12.59 12.59 -10.26
C VAL A 140 12.11 11.41 -11.12
N LYS A 141 12.06 11.57 -12.45
CA LYS A 141 11.64 10.52 -13.40
C LYS A 141 12.54 9.27 -13.41
N LYS A 142 13.73 9.34 -12.82
CA LYS A 142 14.67 8.21 -12.72
C LYS A 142 14.58 7.48 -11.39
N TRP A 143 13.76 7.98 -10.45
CA TRP A 143 13.72 7.44 -9.11
C TRP A 143 13.01 6.08 -9.09
N ARG A 144 13.59 5.13 -8.35
CA ARG A 144 12.83 3.97 -7.90
C ARG A 144 11.87 4.45 -6.84
N LEU A 145 10.56 4.37 -7.08
CA LEU A 145 9.56 4.93 -6.17
C LEU A 145 9.28 4.03 -4.96
N GLY A 146 9.46 2.72 -5.11
CA GLY A 146 9.05 1.70 -4.13
C GLY A 146 9.74 1.77 -2.75
N LEU A 147 9.18 1.00 -1.82
CA LEU A 147 9.60 0.96 -0.41
C LEU A 147 11.01 0.37 -0.20
N ASP A 148 11.40 -0.62 -1.00
CA ASP A 148 12.74 -1.20 -0.91
C ASP A 148 13.73 -0.50 -1.85
N GLY A 149 14.72 0.18 -1.28
CA GLY A 149 15.78 0.86 -2.04
C GLY A 149 15.29 2.01 -2.94
N GLY A 150 14.06 2.48 -2.76
CA GLY A 150 13.48 3.62 -3.46
C GLY A 150 13.19 4.82 -2.57
N CYS A 151 12.66 5.90 -3.15
CA CYS A 151 12.44 7.16 -2.46
C CYS A 151 11.37 7.08 -1.37
N ALA A 152 10.32 6.28 -1.53
CA ALA A 152 9.31 6.09 -0.49
C ALA A 152 9.91 5.43 0.76
N GLY A 153 10.73 4.39 0.57
CA GLY A 153 11.45 3.75 1.68
C GLY A 153 12.46 4.67 2.35
N TYR A 154 13.13 5.53 1.59
CA TYR A 154 14.03 6.52 2.14
C TYR A 154 13.27 7.54 2.98
N GLY A 155 12.14 8.06 2.48
CA GLY A 155 11.26 8.94 3.25
C GLY A 155 10.78 8.30 4.55
N LEU A 156 10.34 7.04 4.49
CA LEU A 156 9.89 6.30 5.68
C LEU A 156 11.03 6.02 6.66
N LYS A 157 12.24 5.69 6.18
CA LYS A 157 13.44 5.58 7.02
C LYS A 157 13.69 6.87 7.78
N MET A 158 13.63 8.02 7.10
CA MET A 158 13.81 9.34 7.73
C MET A 158 12.73 9.68 8.76
N ILE A 159 11.54 9.08 8.68
CA ILE A 159 10.45 9.26 9.67
C ILE A 159 10.66 8.36 10.90
N LEU A 160 11.31 7.20 10.72
CA LEU A 160 11.56 6.20 11.77
C LEU A 160 12.83 6.46 12.59
N GLU A 161 13.73 7.31 12.09
CA GLU A 161 14.96 7.78 12.76
C GLU A 161 14.72 9.02 13.64
#